data_AF-A0AAN7I9H6-F1
#
_entry.id   AF-A0AAN7I9H6-F1
#
_cell.length_a   1.000
_cell.length_b   1.000
_cell.length_c   1.000
_cell.angle_alpha   90.00
_cell.angle_beta   90.00
_cell.angle_gamma   90.00
#
_symmetry.space_group_name_H-M   'P 1'
#
loop_
_entity.id
_entity.type
_entity.pdbx_description
1 polymer ?
#
loop_
_entity_poly.entity_id
_entity_poly.type
_entity_poly.pdbx_seq_one_letter_code
_entity_poly.pdbx_strand_id
1 'polypeptide(L)'
;MFPYHQSDEVVWQFSSIPHQEDRMPQYQVPDQCLTHKILDNDVANTIINKKIMRRDTERQRRKKMAILYASLRSLLPVEMIKGKRSVSDHTNEAMNYITYLKNKIQELSVRRNELKNLSNLSVVVQPCCDGVQILVTTNVNECLLLSEVLEILLREGLDVVHCFSSRENERLIYSIQSKGNDLGCLDLSGLQQKLNDLILSSRYI
;
A
#
# COMPACT_ATOMS: atom_id res chain seq x y z
N MET A 1 18.81 -3.48 10.20
CA MET A 1 19.15 -3.01 11.55
C MET A 1 18.57 -1.61 11.68
N PHE A 2 17.43 -1.48 12.35
CA PHE A 2 16.72 -0.22 12.53
C PHE A 2 17.02 0.33 13.92
N PRO A 3 17.21 1.65 14.09
CA PRO A 3 17.05 2.27 15.39
C PRO A 3 15.58 2.65 15.58
N TYR A 4 14.97 2.08 16.62
CA TYR A 4 13.80 2.60 17.32
C TYR A 4 14.20 3.91 18.02
N HIS A 5 13.35 4.94 17.93
CA HIS A 5 13.28 5.95 18.98
C HIS A 5 11.84 6.37 19.24
N GLN A 6 11.51 6.22 20.52
CA GLN A 6 10.48 6.81 21.37
C GLN A 6 9.55 7.87 20.73
N SER A 7 8.26 7.63 20.91
CA SER A 7 7.14 8.55 20.75
C SER A 7 7.26 9.79 21.64
N ASP A 8 7.29 10.98 21.03
CA ASP A 8 6.89 12.23 21.67
C ASP A 8 5.63 12.76 20.98
N GLU A 9 4.52 12.67 21.70
CA GLU A 9 3.20 13.15 21.34
C GLU A 9 3.19 14.69 21.39
N VAL A 10 3.19 15.35 20.23
CA VAL A 10 3.08 16.82 20.16
C VAL A 10 1.61 17.21 20.27
N VAL A 11 1.15 17.47 21.49
CA VAL A 11 -0.14 18.09 21.77
C VAL A 11 -0.08 19.56 21.32
N TRP A 12 -0.83 19.90 20.27
CA TRP A 12 -1.03 21.29 19.86
C TRP A 12 -2.05 21.95 20.80
N GLN A 13 -1.59 22.63 21.84
CA GLN A 13 -2.42 23.59 22.57
C GLN A 13 -2.59 24.85 21.72
N PHE A 14 -3.76 25.00 21.09
CA PHE A 14 -4.16 26.27 20.51
C PHE A 14 -4.51 27.24 21.63
N SER A 15 -3.62 28.19 21.88
CA SER A 15 -3.93 29.37 22.69
C SER A 15 -4.86 30.29 21.88
N SER A 16 -6.11 30.40 22.33
CA SER A 16 -7.04 31.42 21.85
C SER A 16 -6.64 32.77 22.43
N ILE A 17 -5.95 33.60 21.64
CA ILE A 17 -5.69 35.00 22.00
C ILE A 17 -6.87 35.84 21.49
N PRO A 18 -7.49 36.71 22.32
CA PRO A 18 -8.60 37.54 21.88
C PRO A 18 -8.12 38.62 20.90
N HIS A 19 -9.00 38.94 19.94
CA HIS A 19 -8.83 40.07 19.03
C HIS A 19 -8.64 41.38 19.82
N GLN A 20 -7.43 41.93 19.76
CA GLN A 20 -7.16 43.33 20.06
C GLN A 20 -6.94 44.04 18.73
N GLU A 21 -7.79 45.02 18.43
CA GLU A 21 -7.60 45.96 17.33
C GLU A 21 -6.38 46.83 17.63
N ASP A 22 -5.19 46.39 17.23
CA ASP A 22 -4.02 47.25 17.20
C ASP A 22 -4.14 48.21 16.01
N ARG A 23 -4.56 49.43 16.34
CA ARG A 23 -4.55 50.61 15.48
C ARG A 23 -3.16 50.72 14.83
N MET A 24 -3.10 50.71 13.50
CA MET A 24 -1.86 50.80 12.74
C MET A 24 -0.97 51.94 13.26
N PRO A 25 0.29 51.68 13.65
CA PRO A 25 1.21 52.75 13.96
C PRO A 25 1.43 53.57 12.70
N GLN A 26 1.21 54.89 12.78
CA GLN A 26 1.67 55.79 11.73
C GLN A 26 3.19 55.67 11.64
N TYR A 27 3.67 55.30 10.46
CA TYR A 27 5.09 55.29 10.15
C TYR A 27 5.59 56.74 10.14
N GLN A 28 6.07 57.22 11.28
CA GLN A 28 6.97 58.36 11.30
C GLN A 28 8.30 57.88 10.71
N VAL A 29 8.60 58.29 9.48
CA VAL A 29 9.93 58.11 8.89
C VAL A 29 10.93 58.80 9.83
N PRO A 30 11.92 58.08 10.38
CA PRO A 30 12.97 58.74 11.12
C PRO A 30 13.80 59.55 10.14
N ASP A 31 13.59 60.86 10.15
CA ASP A 31 14.51 61.80 9.55
C ASP A 31 15.78 61.79 10.42
N GLN A 32 16.71 60.89 10.10
CA GLN A 32 18.04 60.90 10.69
C GLN A 32 19.09 61.05 9.59
N CYS A 33 19.32 62.33 9.30
CA CYS A 33 20.59 62.89 8.90
C CYS A 33 21.78 62.12 9.51
N LEU A 34 22.78 61.89 8.67
CA LEU A 34 24.10 61.32 8.98
C LEU A 34 24.64 61.83 10.32
N THR A 35 24.51 61.04 11.39
CA THR A 35 25.32 61.24 12.59
C THR A 35 26.66 60.54 12.36
N HIS A 36 27.66 61.34 11.97
CA HIS A 36 29.04 60.90 11.89
C HIS A 36 29.60 60.72 13.31
N LYS A 37 29.26 59.61 13.97
CA LYS A 37 30.06 59.08 15.08
C LYS A 37 31.08 58.15 14.46
N ILE A 38 32.37 58.46 14.62
CA ILE A 38 33.48 57.60 14.20
C ILE A 38 33.34 56.30 15.01
N LEU A 39 32.73 55.28 14.38
CA LEU A 39 32.67 53.95 14.94
C LEU A 39 34.05 53.33 14.72
N ASP A 40 34.67 52.78 15.76
CA ASP A 40 35.93 52.06 15.61
C ASP A 40 35.83 51.04 14.48
N ASN A 41 36.84 51.07 13.59
CA ASN A 41 36.88 50.29 12.36
C ASN A 41 36.63 48.79 12.62
N ASP A 42 37.06 48.27 13.76
CA ASP A 42 36.84 46.88 14.19
C ASP A 42 35.37 46.54 14.49
N VAL A 43 34.60 47.46 15.07
CA VAL A 43 33.18 47.24 15.36
C VAL A 43 32.37 47.26 14.05
N ALA A 44 32.71 48.17 13.13
CA ALA A 44 32.11 48.23 11.80
C ALA A 44 32.37 46.94 11.00
N ASN A 45 33.62 46.46 10.98
CA ASN A 45 34.00 45.22 10.32
C ASN A 45 33.29 43.99 10.91
N THR A 46 33.15 43.93 12.24
CA THR A 46 32.43 42.85 12.91
C THR A 46 30.94 42.82 12.52
N ILE A 47 30.30 43.98 12.39
CA ILE A 47 28.90 44.10 11.94
C ILE A 47 28.74 43.66 10.49
N ILE A 48 29.65 44.07 9.60
CA ILE A 48 29.66 43.68 8.19
C ILE A 48 29.84 42.16 8.05
N ASN A 49 30.79 41.57 8.78
CA ASN A 49 31.02 40.12 8.78
C ASN A 49 29.79 39.35 9.26
N LYS A 50 29.13 39.78 10.34
CA LYS A 50 27.87 39.18 10.80
C LYS A 50 26.77 39.27 9.73
N LYS A 51 26.67 40.38 8.98
CA LYS A 51 25.71 40.53 7.87
C LYS A 51 26.03 39.57 6.71
N ILE A 52 27.30 39.41 6.36
CA ILE A 52 27.75 38.47 5.32
C ILE A 52 27.40 37.03 5.72
N MET A 53 27.76 36.63 6.94
CA MET A 53 27.48 35.28 7.45
C MET A 53 25.97 34.97 7.45
N ARG A 54 25.13 35.90 7.91
CA ARG A 54 23.67 35.75 7.84
C ARG A 54 23.17 35.60 6.40
N ARG A 55 23.68 36.42 5.48
CA ARG A 55 23.34 36.37 4.05
C ARG A 55 23.72 35.02 3.43
N ASP A 56 24.89 34.49 3.77
CA ASP A 56 25.37 33.22 3.21
C ASP A 56 24.62 32.02 3.78
N THR A 57 24.31 32.03 5.08
CA THR A 57 23.42 31.01 5.68
C THR A 57 22.06 31.00 4.99
N GLU A 58 21.44 32.15 4.79
CA GLU A 58 20.15 32.24 4.10
C GLU A 58 20.26 31.82 2.62
N ARG A 59 21.37 32.17 1.94
CA ARG A 59 21.65 31.71 0.57
C ARG A 59 21.75 30.19 0.51
N GLN A 60 22.49 29.56 1.43
CA GLN A 60 22.60 28.11 1.52
C GLN A 60 21.24 27.46 1.78
N ARG A 61 20.42 28.03 2.67
CA ARG A 61 19.06 27.55 2.92
C ARG A 61 18.21 27.56 1.65
N ARG A 62 18.24 28.64 0.86
CA ARG A 62 17.51 28.73 -0.42
C ARG A 62 18.05 27.77 -1.49
N LYS A 63 19.38 27.59 -1.56
CA LYS A 63 19.99 26.59 -2.46
C LYS A 63 19.48 25.19 -2.14
N LYS A 64 19.48 24.80 -0.85
CA LYS A 64 18.93 23.51 -0.41
C LYS A 64 17.45 23.36 -0.78
N MET A 65 16.65 24.39 -0.52
CA MET A 65 15.23 24.37 -0.86
C MET A 65 14.97 24.26 -2.37
N ALA A 66 15.76 24.94 -3.20
CA ALA A 66 15.65 24.84 -4.67
C ALA A 66 15.95 23.42 -5.16
N ILE A 67 16.95 22.75 -4.58
CA ILE A 67 17.27 21.35 -4.89
C ILE A 67 16.09 20.43 -4.52
N LEU A 68 15.49 20.61 -3.34
CA LEU A 68 14.34 19.81 -2.92
C LEU A 68 13.14 20.00 -3.85
N TYR A 69 12.82 21.22 -4.26
CA TYR A 69 11.73 21.46 -5.20
C TYR A 69 12.01 20.91 -6.61
N ALA A 70 13.26 20.98 -7.07
CA ALA A 70 13.65 20.34 -8.32
C ALA A 70 13.47 18.82 -8.25
N SER A 71 13.89 18.20 -7.14
CA SER A 71 13.69 16.76 -6.89
C SER A 71 12.21 16.39 -6.81
N LEU A 72 11.38 17.19 -6.14
CA LEU A 72 9.94 16.97 -6.08
C LEU A 72 9.34 16.98 -7.50
N ARG A 73 9.66 18.02 -8.28
CA ARG A 73 9.15 18.16 -9.65
C ARG A 73 9.53 16.97 -10.55
N SER A 74 10.72 16.40 -10.38
CA SER A 74 11.15 15.23 -11.18
C SER A 74 10.40 13.93 -10.86
N LEU A 75 9.75 13.83 -9.70
CA LEU A 75 8.98 12.65 -9.30
C LEU A 75 7.52 12.70 -9.76
N LEU A 76 7.07 13.83 -10.30
CA LEU A 76 5.68 14.03 -10.71
C LEU A 76 5.48 13.64 -12.19
N PRO A 77 4.33 13.03 -12.53
CA PRO A 77 3.98 12.77 -13.93
C PRO A 77 3.99 14.05 -14.76
N VAL A 78 4.55 13.96 -15.97
CA VAL A 78 4.77 15.12 -16.85
C VAL A 78 3.44 15.79 -17.23
N GLU A 79 2.36 15.02 -17.31
CA GLU A 79 1.01 15.47 -17.63
C GLU A 79 0.47 16.43 -16.56
N MET A 80 0.75 16.15 -15.28
CA MET A 80 0.24 16.94 -14.15
C MET A 80 1.00 18.26 -13.99
N ILE A 81 2.29 18.28 -14.32
CA ILE A 81 3.17 19.46 -14.17
C ILE A 81 3.33 20.29 -15.45
N LYS A 82 2.72 19.87 -16.56
CA LYS A 82 2.76 20.60 -17.83
C LYS A 82 2.09 21.97 -17.68
N GLY A 83 2.77 23.02 -18.12
CA GLY A 83 2.28 24.40 -18.01
C GLY A 83 2.35 25.03 -16.60
N LYS A 84 2.58 24.24 -15.55
CA LYS A 84 2.70 24.71 -14.17
C LYS A 84 4.13 25.12 -13.87
N ARG A 85 4.33 26.38 -13.50
CA ARG A 85 5.68 26.96 -13.31
C ARG A 85 5.99 27.28 -11.86
N SER A 86 4.98 27.49 -11.00
CA SER A 86 5.25 27.86 -9.62
C SER A 86 5.52 26.65 -8.74
N VAL A 87 6.30 26.86 -7.68
CA VAL A 87 6.55 25.85 -6.65
C VAL A 87 5.24 25.42 -5.98
N SER A 88 4.32 26.37 -5.75
CA SER A 88 3.01 26.11 -5.15
C SER A 88 2.19 25.14 -6.00
N ASP A 89 2.18 25.36 -7.33
CA ASP A 89 1.50 24.46 -8.26
C ASP A 89 2.09 23.05 -8.15
N HIS A 90 3.42 22.92 -8.15
CA HIS A 90 4.07 21.60 -8.08
C HIS A 90 3.79 20.90 -6.75
N THR A 91 3.74 21.64 -5.64
CA THR A 91 3.36 21.06 -4.33
C THR A 91 1.90 20.62 -4.29
N ASN A 92 1.00 21.37 -4.92
CA ASN A 92 -0.40 20.99 -5.02
C ASN A 92 -0.58 19.75 -5.91
N GLU A 93 0.12 19.68 -7.04
CA GLU A 93 0.12 18.48 -7.88
C GLU A 93 0.73 17.26 -7.20
N ALA A 94 1.74 17.45 -6.36
CA ALA A 94 2.26 16.37 -5.54
C ALA A 94 1.19 15.82 -4.58
N MET A 95 0.40 16.70 -3.96
CA MET A 95 -0.73 16.27 -3.12
C MET A 95 -1.77 15.50 -3.93
N ASN A 96 -2.16 16.01 -5.10
CA ASN A 96 -3.11 15.33 -5.99
C ASN A 96 -2.60 13.96 -6.42
N TYR A 97 -1.30 13.85 -6.76
CA TYR A 97 -0.68 12.61 -7.19
C TYR A 97 -0.60 11.58 -6.05
N ILE A 98 -0.28 12.01 -4.82
CA ILE A 98 -0.33 11.15 -3.64
C ILE A 98 -1.75 10.59 -3.44
N THR A 99 -2.78 11.44 -3.53
CA THR A 99 -4.18 11.00 -3.41
C THR A 99 -4.55 10.02 -4.51
N TYR A 100 -4.17 10.30 -5.77
CA TYR A 100 -4.37 9.38 -6.88
C TYR A 100 -3.73 8.01 -6.64
N LEU A 101 -2.46 7.98 -6.22
CA LEU A 101 -1.75 6.73 -5.95
C LEU A 101 -2.37 5.94 -4.80
N LYS A 102 -2.81 6.61 -3.73
CA LYS A 102 -3.52 5.97 -2.61
C LYS A 102 -4.79 5.28 -3.10
N ASN A 103 -5.62 5.99 -3.87
CA ASN A 103 -6.86 5.44 -4.42
C ASN A 103 -6.58 4.28 -5.38
N LYS A 104 -5.56 4.41 -6.24
CA LYS A 104 -5.16 3.36 -7.18
C LYS A 104 -4.68 2.09 -6.46
N ILE A 105 -3.91 2.24 -5.39
CA ILE A 105 -3.49 1.10 -4.57
C ILE A 105 -4.71 0.42 -3.94
N GLN A 106 -5.67 1.19 -3.43
CA GLN A 106 -6.90 0.66 -2.87
C GLN A 106 -7.74 -0.08 -3.93
N GLU A 107 -7.98 0.52 -5.08
CA GLU A 107 -8.71 -0.11 -6.20
C GLU A 107 -8.05 -1.43 -6.63
N LEU A 108 -6.72 -1.41 -6.84
CA LEU A 108 -5.95 -2.60 -7.18
C LEU A 108 -6.01 -3.65 -6.07
N SER A 109 -6.12 -3.24 -4.80
CA SER A 109 -6.25 -4.18 -3.68
C SER A 109 -7.63 -4.86 -3.63
N VAL A 110 -8.70 -4.11 -3.89
CA VAL A 110 -10.06 -4.64 -3.99
C VAL A 110 -10.13 -5.64 -5.13
N ARG A 111 -9.68 -5.25 -6.33
CA ARG A 111 -9.65 -6.14 -7.50
C ARG A 111 -8.82 -7.40 -7.27
N ARG A 112 -7.67 -7.29 -6.58
CA ARG A 112 -6.87 -8.46 -6.20
C ARG A 112 -7.67 -9.41 -5.31
N ASN A 113 -8.37 -8.89 -4.31
CA ASN A 113 -9.14 -9.69 -3.37
C ASN A 113 -10.33 -10.37 -4.06
N GLU A 114 -11.01 -9.69 -4.98
CA GLU A 114 -12.07 -10.28 -5.80
C GLU A 114 -11.53 -11.44 -6.65
N LEU A 115 -10.42 -11.24 -7.36
CA LEU A 115 -9.79 -12.30 -8.16
C LEU A 115 -9.29 -13.45 -7.29
N LYS A 116 -8.72 -13.14 -6.11
CA LYS A 116 -8.32 -14.16 -5.13
C LYS A 116 -9.54 -14.97 -4.70
N ASN A 117 -10.67 -14.33 -4.46
CA ASN A 117 -11.92 -15.00 -4.08
C ASN A 117 -12.41 -15.96 -5.16
N LEU A 118 -12.34 -15.59 -6.45
CA LEU A 118 -12.68 -16.47 -7.58
C LEU A 118 -11.69 -17.64 -7.75
N SER A 119 -10.44 -17.47 -7.33
CA SER A 119 -9.40 -18.51 -7.42
C SER A 119 -9.39 -19.50 -6.25
N ASN A 120 -10.31 -19.37 -5.28
CA ASN A 120 -10.30 -20.16 -4.06
C ASN A 120 -10.87 -21.58 -4.23
N LEU A 121 -11.30 -21.94 -5.43
CA LEU A 121 -11.75 -23.28 -5.77
C LEU A 121 -10.58 -24.11 -6.29
N SER A 122 -10.10 -25.02 -5.46
CA SER A 122 -8.99 -25.91 -5.82
C SER A 122 -9.26 -27.33 -5.32
N VAL A 123 -8.94 -28.30 -6.17
CA VAL A 123 -8.89 -29.70 -5.79
C VAL A 123 -7.44 -30.14 -5.89
N VAL A 124 -6.97 -30.86 -4.87
CA VAL A 124 -5.65 -31.48 -4.87
C VAL A 124 -5.84 -32.97 -4.62
N VAL A 125 -5.28 -33.79 -5.52
CA VAL A 125 -5.27 -35.24 -5.43
C VAL A 125 -3.87 -35.67 -5.01
N GLN A 126 -3.78 -36.41 -3.91
CA GLN A 126 -2.53 -36.90 -3.36
C GLN A 126 -2.62 -38.41 -3.11
N PRO A 127 -1.56 -39.19 -3.39
CA PRO A 127 -1.52 -40.58 -2.99
C PRO A 127 -1.48 -40.70 -1.47
N CYS A 128 -2.15 -41.71 -0.92
CA CYS A 128 -2.04 -42.11 0.49
C CYS A 128 -1.69 -43.60 0.60
N CYS A 129 -1.37 -44.08 1.80
CA CYS A 129 -0.85 -45.43 2.01
C CYS A 129 -1.74 -46.54 1.41
N ASP A 130 -3.06 -46.31 1.35
CA ASP A 130 -4.07 -47.30 0.96
C ASP A 130 -4.98 -46.80 -0.18
N GLY A 131 -4.53 -45.82 -0.97
CA GLY A 131 -5.29 -45.26 -2.09
C GLY A 131 -5.01 -43.79 -2.35
N VAL A 132 -6.04 -42.95 -2.29
CA VAL A 132 -5.97 -41.53 -2.64
C VAL A 132 -6.63 -40.65 -1.59
N GLN A 133 -5.97 -39.54 -1.29
CA GLN A 133 -6.50 -38.43 -0.52
C GLN A 133 -6.83 -37.27 -1.45
N ILE A 134 -8.05 -36.76 -1.34
CA ILE A 134 -8.55 -35.64 -2.15
C ILE A 134 -8.90 -34.52 -1.20
N LEU A 135 -8.27 -33.37 -1.44
CA LEU A 135 -8.52 -32.14 -0.72
C LEU A 135 -9.28 -31.19 -1.63
N VAL A 136 -10.53 -30.91 -1.28
CA VAL A 136 -11.38 -29.97 -2.00
C VAL A 136 -11.48 -28.70 -1.17
N THR A 137 -10.96 -27.59 -1.66
CA THR A 137 -11.06 -26.29 -1.00
C THR A 137 -12.08 -25.43 -1.74
N THR A 138 -13.06 -24.92 -1.01
CA THR A 138 -14.14 -24.07 -1.55
C THR A 138 -14.35 -22.84 -0.67
N ASN A 139 -14.94 -21.79 -1.23
CA ASN A 139 -15.45 -20.69 -0.42
C ASN A 139 -16.76 -21.13 0.25
N VAL A 140 -17.09 -20.57 1.42
CA VAL A 140 -18.36 -20.83 2.12
C VAL A 140 -19.58 -20.52 1.25
N ASN A 141 -19.44 -19.59 0.29
CA ASN A 141 -20.51 -19.16 -0.60
C ASN A 141 -20.57 -19.96 -1.91
N GLU A 142 -19.55 -20.75 -2.21
CA GLU A 142 -19.43 -21.57 -3.43
C GLU A 142 -19.22 -23.01 -2.98
N CYS A 143 -20.31 -23.76 -2.84
CA CYS A 143 -20.20 -25.19 -2.62
C CYS A 143 -19.84 -25.83 -3.97
N LEU A 144 -18.64 -26.42 -4.10
CA LEU A 144 -18.52 -27.51 -5.07
C LEU A 144 -19.60 -28.52 -4.72
N LEU A 145 -20.25 -29.07 -5.74
CA LEU A 145 -21.17 -30.16 -5.56
C LEU A 145 -20.35 -31.38 -5.13
N LEU A 146 -20.17 -31.55 -3.83
CA LEU A 146 -19.51 -32.73 -3.24
C LEU A 146 -20.10 -34.02 -3.84
N SER A 147 -21.39 -34.00 -4.19
CA SER A 147 -22.05 -35.06 -4.94
C SER A 147 -21.36 -35.40 -6.26
N GLU A 148 -20.95 -34.41 -7.06
CA GLU A 148 -20.28 -34.62 -8.34
C GLU A 148 -18.87 -35.15 -8.16
N VAL A 149 -18.14 -34.64 -7.15
CA VAL A 149 -16.83 -35.19 -6.77
C VAL A 149 -16.98 -36.67 -6.41
N LEU A 150 -17.93 -37.01 -5.56
CA LEU A 150 -18.19 -38.39 -5.16
C LEU A 150 -18.64 -39.26 -6.35
N GLU A 151 -19.41 -38.72 -7.29
CA GLU A 151 -19.80 -39.43 -8.51
C GLU A 151 -18.59 -39.78 -9.39
N ILE A 152 -17.64 -38.85 -9.55
CA ILE A 152 -16.39 -39.12 -10.26
C ILE A 152 -15.64 -40.28 -9.57
N LEU A 153 -15.53 -40.26 -8.24
CA LEU A 153 -14.85 -41.34 -7.50
C LEU A 153 -15.52 -42.70 -7.70
N LEU A 154 -16.85 -42.74 -7.68
CA LEU A 154 -17.61 -43.97 -7.96
C LEU A 154 -17.33 -44.50 -9.37
N ARG A 155 -17.26 -43.62 -10.38
CA ARG A 155 -16.96 -44.00 -11.78
C ARG A 155 -15.54 -44.53 -11.95
N GLU A 156 -14.58 -44.00 -11.20
CA GLU A 156 -13.20 -44.48 -11.19
C GLU A 156 -13.02 -45.77 -10.35
N GLY A 157 -14.08 -46.29 -9.73
CA GLY A 157 -14.00 -47.50 -8.89
C GLY A 157 -13.28 -47.27 -7.56
N LEU A 158 -13.29 -46.03 -7.05
CA LEU A 158 -12.71 -45.65 -5.77
C LEU A 158 -13.80 -45.68 -4.69
N ASP A 159 -13.58 -46.50 -3.66
CA ASP A 159 -14.46 -46.59 -2.49
C ASP A 159 -14.08 -45.53 -1.45
N VAL A 160 -15.04 -44.73 -0.99
CA VAL A 160 -14.78 -43.64 -0.05
C VAL A 160 -14.79 -44.18 1.38
N VAL A 161 -13.63 -44.16 2.01
CA VAL A 161 -13.43 -44.65 3.39
C VAL A 161 -13.72 -43.54 4.41
N HIS A 162 -13.24 -42.33 4.13
CA HIS A 162 -13.43 -41.18 5.01
C HIS A 162 -13.83 -39.95 4.19
N CYS A 163 -14.80 -39.20 4.67
CA CYS A 163 -15.14 -37.89 4.13
C CYS A 163 -15.49 -36.99 5.31
N PHE A 164 -14.70 -35.94 5.52
CA PHE A 164 -14.97 -34.95 6.56
C PHE A 164 -14.80 -33.55 6.00
N SER A 165 -15.55 -32.61 6.57
CA SER A 165 -15.42 -31.19 6.28
C SER A 165 -14.82 -30.46 7.47
N SER A 166 -13.97 -29.48 7.18
CA SER A 166 -13.46 -28.51 8.14
C SER A 166 -13.60 -27.11 7.58
N ARG A 167 -13.62 -26.11 8.47
CA ARG A 167 -13.62 -24.70 8.07
C ARG A 167 -12.36 -24.03 8.59
N GLU A 168 -11.58 -23.48 7.67
CA GLU A 168 -10.33 -22.78 7.97
C GLU A 168 -10.27 -21.49 7.15
N ASN A 169 -9.97 -20.34 7.77
CA ASN A 169 -9.79 -19.05 7.08
C ASN A 169 -10.94 -18.68 6.11
N GLU A 170 -12.20 -18.86 6.56
CA GLU A 170 -13.42 -18.61 5.76
C GLU A 170 -13.54 -19.51 4.51
N ARG A 171 -12.83 -20.64 4.48
CA ARG A 171 -12.93 -21.66 3.43
C ARG A 171 -13.49 -22.94 4.01
N LEU A 172 -14.29 -23.62 3.21
CA LEU A 172 -14.73 -24.98 3.49
C LEU A 172 -13.76 -25.94 2.82
N ILE A 173 -13.24 -26.88 3.61
CA ILE A 173 -12.27 -27.87 3.15
C ILE A 173 -12.91 -29.23 3.32
N TYR A 174 -13.09 -29.97 2.22
CA TYR A 174 -13.46 -31.38 2.27
C TYR A 174 -12.20 -32.22 2.11
N SER A 175 -12.01 -33.15 3.04
CA SER A 175 -10.97 -34.15 2.97
C SER A 175 -11.63 -35.50 2.74
N ILE A 176 -11.33 -36.11 1.60
CA ILE A 176 -11.91 -37.37 1.16
C ILE A 176 -10.77 -38.37 1.03
N GLN A 177 -10.85 -39.49 1.73
CA GLN A 177 -9.95 -40.61 1.58
C GLN A 177 -10.70 -41.73 0.88
N SER A 178 -10.08 -42.27 -0.17
CA SER A 178 -10.65 -43.34 -0.98
C SER A 178 -9.64 -44.45 -1.23
N LYS A 179 -10.14 -45.68 -1.34
CA LYS A 179 -9.37 -46.90 -1.59
C LYS A 179 -9.79 -47.48 -2.94
N GLY A 180 -8.82 -47.93 -3.73
CA GLY A 180 -9.07 -48.57 -5.02
C GLY A 180 -8.85 -50.08 -4.97
N ASN A 181 -9.50 -50.81 -5.88
CA ASN A 181 -9.38 -52.27 -5.97
C ASN A 181 -8.02 -52.72 -6.53
N ASP A 182 -7.37 -51.93 -7.40
CA ASP A 182 -6.02 -52.20 -7.96
C ASP A 182 -5.12 -50.95 -7.87
N LEU A 183 -4.32 -50.85 -6.80
CA LEU A 183 -3.45 -49.69 -6.50
C LEU A 183 -2.40 -49.40 -7.60
N GLY A 184 -2.07 -50.37 -8.45
CA GLY A 184 -0.97 -50.28 -9.42
C GLY A 184 -1.29 -49.57 -10.74
N CYS A 185 -2.57 -49.26 -11.03
CA CYS A 185 -3.01 -48.70 -12.31
C CYS A 185 -3.77 -47.36 -12.16
N LEU A 186 -3.85 -46.80 -10.94
CA LEU A 186 -4.66 -45.61 -10.74
C LEU A 186 -3.99 -44.38 -11.35
N ASP A 187 -4.62 -43.82 -12.39
CA ASP A 187 -4.18 -42.58 -13.02
C ASP A 187 -4.57 -41.37 -12.18
N LEU A 188 -3.71 -41.05 -11.21
CA LEU A 188 -3.83 -39.85 -10.37
C LEU A 188 -3.93 -38.56 -11.20
N SER A 189 -3.22 -38.50 -12.33
CA SER A 189 -3.21 -37.32 -13.19
C SER A 189 -4.54 -37.15 -13.94
N GLY A 190 -5.11 -38.24 -14.44
CA GLY A 190 -6.43 -38.29 -15.05
C GLY A 190 -7.53 -37.94 -14.05
N LEU A 191 -7.46 -38.46 -12.82
CA LEU A 191 -8.39 -38.10 -11.74
C LEU A 191 -8.31 -36.61 -11.38
N GLN A 192 -7.09 -36.08 -11.22
CA GLN A 192 -6.87 -34.65 -10.98
C GLN A 192 -7.44 -33.78 -12.11
N GLN A 193 -7.27 -34.19 -13.37
CA GLN A 193 -7.79 -33.47 -14.52
C GLN A 193 -9.33 -33.46 -14.53
N LYS A 194 -9.98 -34.62 -14.33
CA LYS A 194 -11.45 -34.74 -14.25
C LYS A 194 -12.04 -33.83 -13.16
N LEU A 195 -11.41 -33.79 -11.99
CA LEU A 195 -11.84 -32.94 -10.89
C LEU A 195 -11.57 -31.44 -11.15
N ASN A 196 -10.49 -31.10 -11.86
CA ASN A 196 -10.23 -29.73 -12.29
C ASN A 196 -11.24 -29.26 -13.35
N ASP A 197 -11.61 -30.13 -14.29
CA ASP A 197 -12.62 -29.82 -15.31
C ASP A 197 -13.98 -29.55 -14.64
N LEU A 198 -14.32 -30.32 -13.59
CA LEU A 198 -15.49 -30.08 -12.75
C LEU A 198 -15.46 -28.67 -12.13
N ILE A 199 -14.34 -28.31 -11.49
CA ILE A 199 -14.11 -26.97 -10.91
C ILE A 199 -14.28 -25.87 -11.95
N LEU A 200 -13.79 -26.08 -13.18
CA LEU A 200 -13.90 -25.08 -14.24
C LEU A 200 -15.34 -24.97 -14.72
N SER A 201 -16.07 -26.08 -14.83
CA SER A 201 -17.48 -26.07 -15.25
C SER A 201 -18.40 -25.40 -14.23
N SER A 202 -18.10 -25.50 -12.93
CA SER A 202 -18.88 -24.87 -11.86
C SER A 202 -18.71 -23.34 -11.77
N ARG A 203 -17.74 -22.76 -12.49
CA ARG A 203 -17.50 -21.30 -12.51
C ARG A 203 -18.35 -20.53 -13.53
N TYR A 204 -19.12 -21.22 -14.36
CA TYR A 204 -19.89 -20.63 -15.48
C TYR A 204 -21.42 -20.74 -15.32
N ILE A 205 -21.91 -21.15 -14.14
CA ILE A 205 -23.33 -21.15 -13.77
C ILE A 205 -23.56 -20.02 -12.77
#